data_AF-A0A8H3U475-F1
#
_entry.id   AF-A0A8H3U475-F1
#
_cell.length_a   1.000
_cell.length_b   1.000
_cell.length_c   1.000
_cell.angle_alpha   90.00
_cell.angle_beta   90.00
_cell.angle_gamma   90.00
#
_symmetry.space_group_name_H-M   'P 1'
#
loop_
_entity.id
_entity.type
_entity.pdbx_description
1 polymer ?
#
loop_
_entity_poly.entity_id
_entity_poly.type
_entity_poly.pdbx_seq_one_letter_code
_entity_poly.pdbx_strand_id
1 'polypeptide(L)'
;MHLHGHEYQILAEGHGTWDGVITNPNNPARRDVHILPSAKLDLFGPSSPSYMVILFEADNPGVWPFHCHIAWYVSAGLYVNILERPDDIKKYNIPPAMSEICKNWGDYASKNVVNQIDSGLRNVCVHGDC
;
A
#
# COMPACT_ATOMS: atom_id res chain seq x y z
N MET A 1 -7.71 -1.75 4.26
CA MET A 1 -6.35 -1.99 3.79
C MET A 1 -6.40 -3.00 2.66
N HIS A 2 -5.60 -2.78 1.63
CA HIS A 2 -5.43 -3.64 0.47
C HIS A 2 -3.93 -3.74 0.18
N LEU A 3 -3.43 -4.94 -0.07
CA LEU A 3 -2.08 -5.22 -0.51
C LEU A 3 -2.13 -5.73 -1.94
N HIS A 4 -1.35 -5.14 -2.84
CA HIS A 4 -1.20 -5.63 -4.21
C HIS A 4 -0.24 -6.83 -4.24
N GLY A 5 -0.36 -7.65 -5.28
CA GLY A 5 0.55 -8.79 -5.53
C GLY A 5 0.38 -9.99 -4.61
N HIS A 6 -0.40 -9.87 -3.52
CA HIS A 6 -0.46 -10.85 -2.43
C HIS A 6 -1.86 -11.02 -1.83
N GLU A 7 -2.16 -12.25 -1.39
CA GLU A 7 -3.12 -12.50 -0.32
C GLU A 7 -2.38 -12.58 1.02
N TYR A 8 -2.90 -11.93 2.06
CA TYR A 8 -2.31 -11.93 3.41
C TYR A 8 -3.25 -12.49 4.47
N GLN A 9 -2.66 -13.00 5.55
CA GLN A 9 -3.33 -13.57 6.71
C GLN A 9 -3.53 -12.52 7.81
N ILE A 10 -4.72 -12.46 8.41
CA ILE A 10 -5.01 -11.60 9.58
C ILE A 10 -4.67 -12.35 10.87
N LEU A 11 -3.50 -12.04 11.46
CA LEU A 11 -2.99 -12.72 12.65
C LEU A 11 -3.53 -12.15 13.97
N ALA A 12 -3.77 -10.84 14.01
CA ALA A 12 -4.42 -10.15 15.11
C ALA A 12 -5.00 -8.81 14.65
N GLU A 13 -6.04 -8.33 15.32
CA GLU A 13 -6.58 -6.99 15.15
C GLU A 13 -7.24 -6.53 16.46
N GLY A 14 -7.33 -5.22 16.68
CA GLY A 14 -7.89 -4.70 17.92
C GLY A 14 -7.73 -3.20 18.10
N HIS A 15 -7.85 -2.76 19.35
CA HIS A 15 -7.68 -1.37 19.76
C HIS A 15 -6.59 -1.25 20.82
N GLY A 16 -5.90 -0.10 20.84
CA GLY A 16 -4.67 0.13 21.60
C GLY A 16 -3.43 -0.08 20.73
N THR A 17 -2.26 -0.01 21.36
CA THR A 17 -1.01 -0.47 20.73
C THR A 17 -0.96 -1.99 20.75
N TRP A 18 -0.54 -2.62 19.66
CA TRP A 18 -0.34 -4.07 19.64
C TRP A 18 0.72 -4.50 20.67
N ASP A 19 0.44 -5.57 21.41
CA ASP A 19 1.23 -6.10 22.52
C ASP A 19 2.23 -7.18 22.11
N GLY A 20 2.27 -7.54 20.82
CA GLY A 20 3.10 -8.62 20.29
C GLY A 20 2.39 -9.99 20.23
N VAL A 21 1.15 -10.10 20.71
CA VAL A 21 0.42 -11.38 20.75
C VAL A 21 -0.33 -11.63 19.43
N ILE A 22 -0.16 -12.83 18.87
CA ILE A 22 -0.97 -13.33 17.75
C ILE A 22 -2.24 -13.97 18.32
N THR A 23 -3.41 -13.44 17.97
CA THR A 23 -4.70 -13.92 18.49
C THR A 23 -5.35 -14.99 17.60
N ASN A 24 -4.93 -15.10 16.33
CA ASN A 24 -5.40 -16.13 15.40
C ASN A 24 -4.24 -16.91 14.74
N PRO A 25 -3.51 -17.76 15.50
CA PRO A 25 -2.31 -18.44 15.00
C PRO A 25 -2.59 -19.67 14.12
N ASN A 26 -3.78 -20.27 14.21
CA ASN A 26 -4.03 -21.61 13.65
C ASN A 26 -4.70 -21.60 12.26
N ASN A 27 -5.66 -20.71 12.03
CA ASN A 27 -6.36 -20.58 10.76
C ASN A 27 -6.82 -19.13 10.53
N PRO A 28 -5.87 -18.20 10.36
CA PRO A 28 -6.18 -16.80 10.09
C PRO A 28 -6.93 -16.63 8.77
N ALA A 29 -7.84 -15.67 8.72
CA ALA A 29 -8.51 -15.30 7.48
C ALA A 29 -7.47 -14.81 6.46
N ARG A 30 -7.46 -15.39 5.26
CA ARG A 30 -6.58 -15.01 4.15
C ARG A 30 -7.36 -14.19 3.13
N ARG A 31 -6.95 -12.95 2.84
CA ARG A 31 -7.50 -12.05 1.81
C ARG A 31 -6.46 -11.02 1.34
N ASP A 32 -6.67 -10.43 0.18
CA ASP A 32 -5.95 -9.27 -0.36
C ASP A 32 -6.51 -7.92 0.14
N VAL A 33 -7.73 -7.92 0.70
CA VAL A 33 -8.40 -6.75 1.29
C VAL A 33 -9.01 -7.09 2.66
N HIS A 34 -8.72 -6.25 3.65
CA HIS A 34 -9.32 -6.31 4.98
C HIS A 34 -9.63 -4.93 5.57
N ILE A 35 -10.68 -4.83 6.38
CA ILE A 35 -11.08 -3.56 7.01
C ILE A 35 -10.17 -3.34 8.21
N LEU A 36 -9.48 -2.20 8.27
CA LEU A 36 -8.88 -1.74 9.52
C LEU A 36 -9.99 -1.07 10.33
N PRO A 37 -10.27 -1.49 11.58
CA PRO A 37 -11.23 -0.81 12.44
C PRO A 37 -10.87 0.68 12.60
N SER A 38 -11.85 1.54 12.87
CA SER A 38 -11.55 2.91 13.27
C SER A 38 -10.88 2.94 14.65
N ALA A 39 -10.23 4.05 15.00
CA ALA A 39 -9.86 4.30 16.40
C ALA A 39 -11.11 4.20 17.30
N LYS A 40 -10.96 3.62 18.49
CA LYS A 40 -12.01 3.60 19.51
C LYS A 40 -12.01 4.93 20.23
N LEU A 41 -13.05 5.72 19.98
CA LEU A 41 -13.31 6.95 20.72
C LEU A 41 -13.84 6.62 22.11
N ASP A 42 -13.33 7.32 23.13
CA ASP A 42 -13.87 7.31 24.49
C ASP A 42 -14.36 8.73 24.81
N LEU A 43 -15.56 8.84 25.39
CA LEU A 43 -16.18 10.13 25.73
C LEU A 43 -15.66 10.72 27.04
N PHE A 44 -15.06 9.88 27.90
CA PHE A 44 -14.62 10.25 29.24
C PHE A 44 -13.15 9.89 29.50
N GLY A 45 -12.41 9.48 28.46
CA GLY A 45 -11.02 9.03 28.55
C GLY A 45 -10.24 9.22 27.23
N PRO A 46 -8.98 8.78 27.18
CA PRO A 46 -8.18 8.84 25.97
C PRO A 46 -8.71 7.88 24.91
N SER A 47 -8.87 8.38 23.68
CA SER A 47 -9.19 7.52 22.53
C SER A 47 -8.04 6.56 22.23
N SER A 48 -8.35 5.33 21.85
CA SER A 48 -7.37 4.30 21.51
C SER A 48 -7.25 4.13 20.00
N PRO A 49 -6.04 4.05 19.41
CA PRO A 49 -5.88 3.70 18.00
C PRO A 49 -6.39 2.27 17.74
N SER A 50 -6.54 1.91 16.48
CA SER A 50 -6.72 0.52 16.06
C SER A 50 -5.40 -0.06 15.54
N TYR A 51 -5.29 -1.39 15.53
CA TYR A 51 -4.18 -2.09 14.90
C TYR A 51 -4.67 -3.31 14.10
N MET A 52 -3.84 -3.74 13.15
CA MET A 52 -3.97 -4.97 12.40
C MET A 52 -2.57 -5.56 12.20
N VAL A 53 -2.43 -6.86 12.42
CA VAL A 53 -1.20 -7.62 12.21
C VAL A 53 -1.43 -8.54 11.02
N ILE A 54 -0.68 -8.32 9.95
CA ILE A 54 -0.77 -9.09 8.72
C ILE A 54 0.49 -9.92 8.50
N LEU A 55 0.33 -11.10 7.90
CA LEU A 55 1.42 -11.94 7.42
C LEU A 55 1.20 -12.25 5.94
N PHE A 56 2.21 -12.00 5.12
CA PHE A 56 2.26 -12.40 3.71
C PHE A 56 3.62 -13.07 3.43
N GLU A 57 3.67 -13.89 2.39
CA GLU A 57 4.90 -14.54 1.95
C GLU A 57 5.59 -13.65 0.91
N ALA A 58 6.91 -13.47 1.00
CA ALA A 58 7.66 -12.64 0.06
C ALA A 58 8.11 -13.46 -1.17
N ASP A 59 7.14 -14.09 -1.85
CA ASP A 59 7.35 -14.99 -2.99
C ASP A 59 7.34 -14.29 -4.37
N ASN A 60 6.94 -13.01 -4.45
CA ASN A 60 6.56 -12.32 -5.67
C ASN A 60 7.32 -10.97 -5.82
N PRO A 61 8.53 -10.95 -6.43
CA PRO A 61 9.34 -9.74 -6.54
C PRO A 61 8.64 -8.61 -7.29
N GLY A 62 8.54 -7.44 -6.67
CA GLY A 62 7.81 -6.30 -7.23
C GLY A 62 7.81 -5.06 -6.34
N VAL A 63 7.04 -4.05 -6.76
CA VAL A 63 6.70 -2.89 -5.94
C VAL A 63 5.20 -2.94 -5.69
N TRP A 64 4.81 -3.26 -4.46
CA TRP A 64 3.43 -3.56 -4.11
C TRP A 64 2.80 -2.45 -3.25
N PRO A 65 1.83 -1.71 -3.79
CA PRO A 65 1.05 -0.77 -3.01
C PRO A 65 0.33 -1.46 -1.83
N PHE A 66 0.43 -0.86 -0.65
CA PHE A 66 -0.38 -1.18 0.52
C PHE A 66 -1.12 0.07 1.01
N HIS A 67 -2.45 0.09 0.91
CA HIS A 67 -3.22 1.33 1.07
C HIS A 67 -4.65 1.12 1.57
N CYS A 68 -5.35 2.21 1.90
CA CYS A 68 -6.81 2.15 2.09
C CYS A 68 -7.52 2.00 0.74
N HIS A 69 -8.55 1.15 0.66
CA HIS A 69 -9.35 1.02 -0.57
C HIS A 69 -10.52 2.03 -0.65
N ILE A 70 -10.68 2.90 0.36
CA ILE A 70 -11.57 4.06 0.27
C ILE A 70 -10.83 5.14 -0.52
N ALA A 71 -11.36 5.50 -1.69
CA ALA A 71 -10.74 6.43 -2.64
C ALA A 71 -10.23 7.71 -1.97
N TRP A 72 -11.05 8.33 -1.11
CA TRP A 72 -10.71 9.55 -0.37
C TRP A 72 -9.46 9.41 0.51
N TYR A 73 -9.27 8.27 1.17
CA TYR A 73 -8.12 8.09 2.07
C TYR A 73 -6.83 7.77 1.32
N VAL A 74 -6.89 7.06 0.18
CA VAL A 74 -5.69 6.84 -0.64
C VAL A 74 -5.33 8.07 -1.49
N SER A 75 -6.34 8.82 -1.95
CA SER A 75 -6.21 10.16 -2.52
C SER A 75 -5.53 11.13 -1.54
N ALA A 76 -5.94 11.11 -0.26
CA ALA A 76 -5.30 11.85 0.82
C ALA A 76 -3.94 11.26 1.31
N GLY A 77 -3.48 10.14 0.74
CA GLY A 77 -2.12 9.61 0.96
C GLY A 77 -1.97 8.48 1.97
N LEU A 78 -3.05 7.80 2.42
CA LEU A 78 -2.96 6.58 3.25
C LEU A 78 -2.50 5.38 2.42
N TYR A 79 -1.21 5.39 2.08
CA TYR A 79 -0.55 4.55 1.08
C TYR A 79 0.93 4.38 1.43
N VAL A 80 1.46 3.18 1.30
CA VAL A 80 2.90 2.87 1.23
C VAL A 80 3.19 1.92 0.06
N ASN A 81 4.45 1.85 -0.38
CA ASN A 81 4.92 0.83 -1.32
C ASN A 81 5.83 -0.16 -0.59
N ILE A 82 5.59 -1.45 -0.78
CA ILE A 82 6.47 -2.52 -0.33
C ILE A 82 7.39 -2.88 -1.51
N LEU A 83 8.68 -2.56 -1.39
CA LEU A 83 9.70 -2.97 -2.35
C LEU A 83 10.19 -4.37 -2.00
N GLU A 84 9.74 -5.37 -2.76
CA GLU A 84 9.99 -6.78 -2.48
C GLU A 84 11.07 -7.35 -3.42
N ARG A 85 12.09 -7.96 -2.82
CA ARG A 85 13.17 -8.69 -3.54
C ARG A 85 13.73 -7.89 -4.74
N PRO A 86 14.25 -6.66 -4.53
CA PRO A 86 14.63 -5.75 -5.60
C PRO A 86 15.69 -6.29 -6.56
N ASP A 87 16.55 -7.20 -6.12
CA ASP A 87 17.55 -7.84 -6.98
C ASP A 87 16.96 -8.90 -7.93
N ASP A 88 15.78 -9.43 -7.64
CA ASP A 88 15.03 -10.29 -8.56
C ASP A 88 14.26 -9.47 -9.59
N ILE A 89 13.71 -8.30 -9.21
CA ILE A 89 13.05 -7.36 -10.14
C ILE A 89 13.99 -6.97 -11.29
N LYS A 90 15.28 -6.72 -11.00
CA LYS A 90 16.32 -6.38 -11.99
C LYS A 90 16.54 -7.46 -13.06
N LYS A 91 16.07 -8.70 -12.83
CA LYS A 91 16.19 -9.83 -13.76
C LYS A 91 15.01 -9.92 -14.72
N TYR A 92 13.94 -9.15 -14.51
CA TYR A 92 12.77 -9.14 -15.40
C TYR A 92 13.10 -8.49 -16.74
N ASN A 93 12.71 -9.15 -17.83
CA ASN A 93 12.73 -8.58 -19.17
C ASN A 93 11.52 -7.66 -19.37
N ILE A 94 11.61 -6.43 -18.86
CA ILE A 94 10.53 -5.43 -18.97
C ILE A 94 10.36 -5.04 -20.45
N PRO A 95 9.15 -5.18 -21.05
CA PRO A 95 8.94 -4.83 -22.45
C PRO A 95 9.27 -3.36 -22.76
N PRO A 96 9.93 -3.05 -23.89
CA PRO A 96 10.27 -1.66 -24.26
C PRO A 96 9.06 -0.70 -24.27
N ALA A 97 7.88 -1.22 -24.57
CA ALA A 97 6.60 -0.51 -24.53
C ALA A 97 6.32 0.18 -23.18
N MET A 98 6.79 -0.37 -22.04
CA MET A 98 6.64 0.30 -20.74
C MET A 98 7.42 1.62 -20.71
N SER A 99 8.66 1.62 -21.21
CA SER A 99 9.47 2.84 -21.32
C SER A 99 8.92 3.83 -22.34
N GLU A 100 8.24 3.34 -23.37
CA GLU A 100 7.57 4.15 -24.38
C GLU A 100 6.33 4.87 -23.79
N ILE A 101 5.52 4.17 -22.99
CA ILE A 101 4.39 4.76 -22.26
C ILE A 101 4.87 5.88 -21.33
N CYS A 102 5.98 5.69 -20.59
CA CYS A 102 6.56 6.73 -19.75
C CYS A 102 6.99 7.97 -20.56
N LYS A 103 7.62 7.79 -21.73
CA LYS A 103 8.00 8.89 -22.64
C LYS A 103 6.76 9.62 -23.16
N ASN A 104 5.79 8.87 -23.70
CA ASN A 104 4.55 9.43 -24.26
C ASN A 104 3.75 10.21 -23.21
N TRP A 105 3.73 9.73 -21.96
CA TRP A 105 3.11 10.46 -20.84
C TRP A 105 3.88 11.73 -20.48
N GLY A 106 5.22 11.68 -20.40
CA GLY A 106 6.06 12.87 -20.17
C GLY A 106 5.88 13.92 -21.27
N ASP A 107 5.86 13.49 -22.53
CA ASP A 107 5.64 14.34 -23.71
C ASP A 107 4.25 14.99 -23.75
N TYR A 108 3.24 14.30 -23.20
CA TYR A 108 1.90 14.86 -23.02
C TYR A 108 1.87 15.86 -21.86
N ALA A 109 2.41 15.47 -20.69
CA ALA A 109 2.42 16.27 -19.47
C ALA A 109 3.26 17.55 -19.60
N SER A 110 4.30 17.57 -20.43
CA SER A 110 5.10 18.78 -20.69
C SER A 110 4.38 19.81 -21.58
N LYS A 111 3.31 19.41 -22.28
CA LYS A 111 2.57 20.24 -23.25
C LYS A 111 1.15 20.60 -22.78
N ASN A 112 0.66 19.99 -21.69
CA ASN A 112 -0.70 20.10 -21.20
C ASN A 112 -0.73 20.35 -19.69
N VAL A 113 -1.79 20.99 -19.19
CA VAL A 113 -1.99 21.15 -17.75
C VAL A 113 -2.51 19.83 -17.15
N VAL A 114 -1.62 19.09 -16.50
CA VAL A 114 -1.99 17.90 -15.71
C VAL A 114 -2.29 18.35 -14.27
N ASN A 115 -3.57 18.59 -13.99
CA ASN A 115 -4.01 19.02 -12.66
C ASN A 115 -4.13 17.83 -11.68
N GLN A 116 -2.99 17.28 -11.28
CA GLN A 116 -2.92 16.23 -10.25
C GLN A 116 -3.14 16.87 -8.87
N ILE A 117 -4.40 16.87 -8.41
CA ILE A 117 -4.83 17.55 -7.16
C ILE A 117 -4.70 16.68 -5.89
N ASP A 118 -4.24 15.43 -6.02
CA ASP A 118 -4.14 14.47 -4.93
C ASP A 118 -2.87 13.59 -5.02
N SER A 119 -2.82 12.50 -4.24
CA SER A 119 -1.63 11.65 -4.16
C SER A 119 -1.15 11.05 -5.49
N GLY A 120 -2.02 10.87 -6.50
CA GLY A 120 -1.69 10.12 -7.71
C GLY A 120 -1.28 8.65 -7.47
N LEU A 121 -1.54 8.09 -6.27
CA LEU A 121 -1.48 6.66 -5.96
C LEU A 121 -0.14 5.90 -6.22
N ARG A 122 1.08 6.40 -5.96
CA ARG A 122 1.57 7.65 -5.36
C ARG A 122 3.07 7.80 -5.67
N ASN A 123 3.49 8.92 -6.27
CA ASN A 123 4.86 9.09 -6.80
C ASN A 123 5.90 9.57 -5.78
N VAL A 124 7.18 9.19 -5.98
CA VAL A 124 8.36 9.79 -5.31
C VAL A 124 9.41 10.19 -6.36
N CYS A 125 9.08 11.20 -7.18
CA CYS A 125 10.07 11.90 -8.01
C CYS A 125 10.61 13.10 -7.23
N VAL A 126 11.48 12.84 -6.25
CA VAL A 126 12.17 13.91 -5.52
C VAL A 126 13.45 14.23 -6.31
N HIS A 127 13.43 15.40 -6.98
CA HIS A 127 14.52 15.96 -7.80
C HIS A 127 14.60 15.53 -9.28
N GLY A 128 13.47 15.25 -9.93
CA GLY A 128 13.35 15.35 -11.39
C GLY A 128 13.78 14.12 -12.21
N ASP A 129 14.39 13.13 -11.58
CA ASP A 129 14.62 11.82 -12.19
C ASP A 129 13.47 10.84 -11.88
N CYS A 130 13.11 10.04 -12.89
CA CYS A 130 12.26 8.85 -12.81
C CYS A 130 13.13 7.61 -13.01
#